data_AF-A0A9R1XJL3-F1
#
_entry.id   AF-A0A9R1XJL3-F1
#
_cell.length_a   1.000
_cell.length_b   1.000
_cell.length_c   1.000
_cell.angle_alpha   90.00
_cell.angle_beta   90.00
_cell.angle_gamma   90.00
#
_symmetry.space_group_name_H-M   'P 1'
#
loop_
_entity.id
_entity.type
_entity.pdbx_description
1 polymer ?
#
loop_
_entity_poly.entity_id
_entity_poly.type
_entity_poly.pdbx_seq_one_letter_code
_entity_poly.pdbx_strand_id
1 'polypeptide(L)'
;MDRGSFKVLGTDYDDLFEGFVGHLSTKACGKVFEEANMMPSLLILEMHPKTFLWPKSFQDCEPSDDHIGLYFFPGDPINEKAFDGLVLEMMDDDLAMRVASTNADLLIFTSSVLPKSLRRFRGKYYLWGVFRAKTNDGPKSICSSPSPSDSSQDYYFPDSSQDY
;
A
#
# COMPACT_ATOMS: atom_id res chain seq x y z
N MET A 1 -8.01 17.50 10.30
CA MET A 1 -7.81 17.06 8.90
C MET A 1 -6.34 17.29 8.67
N ASP A 2 -5.53 16.33 9.11
CA ASP A 2 -4.12 16.61 9.34
C ASP A 2 -3.39 16.27 8.04
N ARG A 3 -3.13 17.32 7.27
CA ARG A 3 -2.39 17.26 6.02
C ARG A 3 -0.91 17.17 6.35
N GLY A 4 -0.40 15.95 6.51
CA GLY A 4 1.05 15.71 6.49
C GLY A 4 1.58 16.07 5.10
N SER A 5 2.41 17.11 5.02
CA SER A 5 3.09 17.47 3.77
C SER A 5 4.53 16.99 3.89
N PHE A 6 4.97 16.20 2.93
CA PHE A 6 6.28 15.59 2.94
C PHE A 6 7.02 15.99 1.66
N LYS A 7 8.17 16.65 1.79
CA LYS A 7 9.12 16.86 0.71
C LYS A 7 9.79 15.54 0.38
N VAL A 8 10.09 15.35 -0.89
CA VAL A 8 10.51 14.07 -1.44
C VAL A 8 11.84 14.31 -2.16
N LEU A 9 12.91 13.62 -1.78
CA LEU A 9 14.26 13.76 -2.37
C LEU A 9 14.68 12.42 -2.97
N GLY A 10 15.08 12.38 -4.24
CA GLY A 10 15.79 11.23 -4.80
C GLY A 10 16.06 11.39 -6.28
N THR A 11 17.32 11.34 -6.72
CA THR A 11 18.09 10.14 -7.04
C THR A 11 19.59 10.47 -6.88
N ASP A 12 20.48 9.57 -7.27
CA ASP A 12 21.91 9.77 -7.51
C ASP A 12 22.20 10.74 -8.69
N TYR A 13 21.15 11.19 -9.39
CA TYR A 13 21.13 12.42 -10.17
C TYR A 13 20.51 13.54 -9.32
N ASP A 14 21.18 14.69 -9.27
CA ASP A 14 20.90 15.88 -8.44
C ASP A 14 19.50 16.54 -8.62
N ASP A 15 18.52 15.85 -9.20
CA ASP A 15 17.17 16.36 -9.41
C ASP A 15 16.33 16.28 -8.13
N LEU A 16 16.24 17.43 -7.48
CA LEU A 16 15.40 17.69 -6.33
C LEU A 16 13.92 17.80 -6.75
N PHE A 17 13.14 16.74 -6.53
CA PHE A 17 11.69 16.76 -6.72
C PHE A 17 10.95 17.39 -5.52
N GLU A 18 11.05 18.71 -5.40
CA GLU A 18 10.31 19.43 -4.36
C GLU A 18 8.81 19.56 -4.65
N GLY A 19 8.02 19.63 -3.58
CA GLY A 19 6.66 20.15 -3.64
C GLY A 19 5.59 19.15 -4.04
N PHE A 20 5.70 17.88 -3.65
CA PHE A 20 4.56 16.95 -3.68
C PHE A 20 3.91 16.84 -2.29
N VAL A 21 2.63 16.47 -2.25
CA VAL A 21 1.86 16.33 -1.02
C VAL A 21 1.34 14.91 -0.91
N GLY A 22 1.57 14.31 0.26
CA GLY A 22 1.02 13.03 0.66
C GLY A 22 -0.35 13.19 1.32
N HIS A 23 -1.29 12.31 1.01
CA HIS A 23 -2.58 12.22 1.66
C HIS A 23 -2.80 10.79 2.13
N LEU A 24 -3.09 10.63 3.42
CA LEU A 24 -3.48 9.33 3.94
C LEU A 24 -4.78 8.86 3.29
N SER A 25 -4.83 7.60 2.92
CA SER A 25 -6.05 6.96 2.48
C SER A 25 -7.08 6.93 3.59
N THR A 26 -8.34 7.18 3.26
CA THR A 26 -9.46 7.01 4.19
C THR A 26 -9.70 5.55 4.56
N LYS A 27 -9.09 4.61 3.83
CA LYS A 27 -9.12 3.17 4.08
C LYS A 27 -7.91 2.65 4.86
N ALA A 28 -6.92 3.51 5.14
CA ALA A 28 -5.72 3.12 5.87
C ALA A 28 -6.08 2.68 7.30
N CYS A 29 -5.48 1.58 7.75
CA CYS A 29 -5.64 1.11 9.12
C CYS A 29 -4.79 1.92 10.11
N GLY A 30 -5.05 1.76 11.42
CA GLY A 30 -4.34 2.51 12.47
C GLY A 30 -2.82 2.40 12.40
N LYS A 31 -2.28 1.23 12.05
CA LYS A 31 -0.82 1.03 11.90
C LYS A 31 -0.21 1.87 10.78
N VAL A 32 -0.93 2.02 9.67
CA VAL A 32 -0.49 2.85 8.54
C VAL A 32 -0.51 4.33 8.94
N PHE A 33 -1.52 4.75 9.69
CA PHE A 33 -1.60 6.11 10.23
C PHE A 33 -0.44 6.42 11.18
N GLU A 34 -0.15 5.52 12.13
CA GLU A 34 0.96 5.67 13.07
C GLU A 34 2.30 5.77 12.34
N GLU A 35 2.58 4.86 11.39
CA GLU A 35 3.84 4.88 10.65
C GLU A 35 3.96 6.13 9.77
N ALA A 36 2.88 6.56 9.10
CA ALA A 36 2.89 7.79 8.31
C ALA A 36 3.14 9.04 9.15
N ASN A 37 2.66 9.08 10.40
CA ASN A 37 2.92 10.20 11.31
C ASN A 37 4.33 10.20 11.91
N MET A 38 4.99 9.04 11.96
CA MET A 38 6.38 8.93 12.37
C MET A 38 7.36 9.28 11.24
N MET A 39 6.89 9.33 9.99
CA MET A 39 7.74 9.71 8.87
C MET A 39 8.19 11.17 8.97
N PRO A 40 9.47 11.47 8.67
CA PRO A 40 9.96 12.83 8.63
C PRO A 40 9.30 13.59 7.48
N SER A 41 9.12 14.91 7.65
CA SER A 41 8.65 15.82 6.60
C SER A 41 9.51 15.81 5.33
N LEU A 42 10.69 15.21 5.35
CA LEU A 42 11.55 15.00 4.20
C LEU A 42 11.81 13.50 4.03
N LEU A 43 11.30 12.91 2.95
CA LEU A 43 11.48 11.51 2.59
C LEU A 43 12.63 11.39 1.60
N ILE A 44 13.56 10.48 1.87
CA ILE A 44 14.59 10.07 0.92
C ILE A 44 14.04 8.86 0.15
N LEU A 45 13.93 9.03 -1.16
CA LEU A 45 13.49 8.01 -2.09
C LEU A 45 14.68 7.27 -2.68
N GLU A 46 14.52 5.96 -2.75
CA GLU A 46 15.40 5.09 -3.49
C GLU A 46 14.61 4.55 -4.69
N MET A 47 15.06 4.86 -5.90
CA MET A 47 14.46 4.37 -7.14
C MET A 47 14.96 2.96 -7.44
N HIS A 48 14.04 2.05 -7.74
CA HIS A 48 14.34 0.65 -8.04
C HIS A 48 13.42 0.14 -9.16
N PRO A 49 13.80 -0.96 -9.84
CA PRO A 49 12.87 -1.68 -10.69
C PRO A 49 11.61 -2.05 -9.88
N LYS A 50 10.43 -1.83 -10.46
CA LYS A 50 9.15 -2.13 -9.81
C LYS A 50 9.08 -3.56 -9.31
N THR A 51 9.59 -4.51 -10.09
CA THR A 51 9.63 -5.94 -9.75
C THR A 51 10.42 -6.24 -8.47
N PHE A 52 11.43 -5.45 -8.14
CA PHE A 52 12.21 -5.59 -6.91
C PHE A 52 11.40 -5.18 -5.68
N LEU A 53 10.54 -4.16 -5.82
CA LEU A 53 9.73 -3.64 -4.72
C LEU A 53 8.33 -4.25 -4.65
N TRP A 54 7.87 -4.94 -5.70
CA TRP A 54 6.51 -5.44 -5.80
C TRP A 54 6.14 -6.39 -4.64
N PRO A 55 5.12 -6.07 -3.82
CA PRO A 55 4.66 -6.97 -2.76
C PRO A 55 4.26 -8.34 -3.29
N LYS A 56 4.64 -9.41 -2.58
CA LYS A 56 4.27 -10.78 -2.94
C LYS A 56 2.75 -10.97 -3.03
N SER A 57 2.00 -10.35 -2.11
CA SER A 57 0.54 -10.37 -2.11
C SER A 57 -0.07 -9.82 -3.40
N PHE A 58 0.64 -8.93 -4.10
CA PHE A 58 0.19 -8.35 -5.36
C PHE A 58 0.52 -9.21 -6.59
N GLN A 59 1.29 -10.28 -6.42
CA GLN A 59 1.49 -11.28 -7.47
C GLN A 59 0.30 -12.23 -7.55
N ASP A 60 -0.28 -12.55 -6.39
CA ASP A 60 -1.42 -13.46 -6.26
C ASP A 60 -2.78 -12.75 -6.44
N CYS A 61 -2.85 -11.46 -6.09
CA CYS A 61 -4.09 -10.67 -6.14
C CYS A 61 -3.79 -9.23 -6.58
N GLU A 62 -4.49 -8.70 -7.57
CA GLU A 62 -4.28 -7.31 -7.99
C GLU A 62 -4.49 -6.32 -6.82
N PRO A 63 -3.69 -5.23 -6.75
CA PRO A 63 -3.87 -4.23 -5.70
C PRO A 63 -5.24 -3.55 -5.82
N SER A 64 -6.04 -3.60 -4.77
CA SER A 64 -7.27 -2.81 -4.63
C SER A 64 -7.01 -1.47 -3.93
N ASP A 65 -8.03 -0.59 -3.91
CA ASP A 65 -7.98 0.67 -3.15
C ASP A 65 -7.84 0.47 -1.64
N ASP A 66 -8.20 -0.70 -1.10
CA ASP A 66 -7.99 -1.05 0.33
C ASP A 66 -6.51 -1.16 0.69
N HIS A 67 -5.64 -1.41 -0.29
CA HIS A 67 -4.20 -1.51 -0.07
C HIS A 67 -3.50 -0.15 -0.12
N ILE A 68 -4.18 0.89 -0.59
CA ILE A 68 -3.58 2.22 -0.69
C ILE A 68 -3.49 2.80 0.72
N GLY A 69 -2.26 3.03 1.19
CA GLY A 69 -1.99 3.73 2.45
C GLY A 69 -1.87 5.24 2.26
N LEU A 70 -1.21 5.66 1.17
CA LEU A 70 -0.96 7.06 0.85
C LEU A 70 -1.25 7.34 -0.63
N TYR A 71 -1.72 8.55 -0.90
CA TYR A 71 -1.80 9.15 -2.23
C TYR A 71 -0.81 10.30 -2.31
N PHE A 72 -0.13 10.47 -3.44
CA PHE A 72 0.80 11.57 -3.67
C PHE A 72 0.38 12.35 -4.91
N PHE A 73 0.37 13.67 -4.79
CA PHE A 73 -0.01 14.62 -5.83
C PHE A 73 0.97 15.81 -5.85
N PRO A 74 1.02 16.59 -6.94
CA PRO A 74 1.74 17.86 -6.90
C PRO A 74 1.10 18.80 -5.86
N GLY A 75 1.94 19.43 -5.05
CA GLY A 75 1.56 20.36 -3.99
C GLY A 75 1.19 21.74 -4.51
N ASP A 76 1.72 22.12 -5.66
CA ASP A 76 1.41 23.37 -6.35
C ASP A 76 1.48 23.21 -7.88
N PRO A 77 0.90 24.16 -8.64
CA PRO A 77 0.92 24.11 -10.10
C PRO A 77 2.31 24.24 -10.73
N ILE A 78 3.30 24.78 -10.01
CA ILE A 78 4.66 24.98 -10.53
C ILE A 78 5.37 23.62 -10.62
N ASN A 79 5.15 22.77 -9.63
CA ASN A 79 5.71 21.43 -9.53
C ASN A 79 4.90 20.36 -10.28
N GLU A 80 3.72 20.69 -10.82
CA GLU A 80 2.86 19.75 -11.55
C GLU A 80 3.55 19.13 -12.77
N LYS A 81 4.34 19.91 -13.52
CA LYS A 81 5.06 19.40 -14.70
C LYS A 81 6.18 18.43 -14.31
N ALA A 82 6.90 18.73 -13.22
CA ALA A 82 7.96 17.86 -12.71
C ALA A 82 7.37 16.55 -12.16
N PHE A 83 6.25 16.63 -11.45
CA PHE A 83 5.50 15.46 -10.99
C PHE A 83 5.04 14.59 -12.17
N ASP A 84 4.36 15.18 -13.16
CA ASP A 84 3.89 14.45 -14.32
C ASP A 84 5.04 13.77 -15.08
N GLY A 85 6.19 14.45 -15.20
CA GLY A 85 7.42 13.89 -15.77
C GLY A 85 7.91 12.66 -15.01
N LEU A 86 8.02 12.75 -13.68
CA LEU A 86 8.41 11.63 -12.81
C LEU A 86 7.44 10.44 -12.94
N VAL A 87 6.13 10.69 -12.94
CA VAL A 87 5.14 9.62 -13.09
C VAL A 87 5.28 8.91 -14.43
N LEU A 88 5.51 9.66 -15.51
CA LEU A 88 5.71 9.09 -16.84
C LEU A 88 7.02 8.31 -16.93
N GLU A 89 8.13 8.85 -16.43
CA GLU A 89 9.42 8.16 -16.37
C GLU A 89 9.31 6.82 -15.62
N MET A 90 8.70 6.82 -14.44
CA MET A 90 8.47 5.59 -13.68
C MET A 90 7.57 4.59 -14.42
N MET A 91 6.63 5.06 -15.23
CA MET A 91 5.78 4.19 -16.06
C MET A 91 6.54 3.59 -17.23
N ASP A 92 7.36 4.39 -17.91
CA ASP A 92 8.09 4.00 -19.11
C ASP A 92 9.23 3.03 -18.79
N ASP A 93 9.92 3.24 -17.67
CA ASP A 93 11.07 2.42 -17.23
C ASP A 93 10.70 1.31 -16.23
N ASP A 94 9.40 1.10 -15.97
CA ASP A 94 8.86 0.14 -14.99
C ASP A 94 9.53 0.26 -13.60
N LEU A 95 9.59 1.49 -13.08
CA LEU A 95 10.24 1.82 -11.81
C LEU A 95 9.23 1.98 -10.66
N ALA A 96 9.75 1.85 -9.45
CA ALA A 96 9.07 2.13 -8.20
C ALA A 96 10.06 2.76 -7.21
N MET A 97 9.53 3.46 -6.21
CA MET A 97 10.36 4.10 -5.19
C MET A 97 10.16 3.45 -3.83
N ARG A 98 11.20 3.50 -3.00
CA ARG A 98 11.16 3.08 -1.61
C ARG A 98 11.58 4.23 -0.71
N VAL A 99 10.88 4.38 0.40
CA VAL A 99 11.32 5.17 1.55
C VAL A 99 11.52 4.21 2.71
N ALA A 100 12.75 4.13 3.21
CA ALA A 100 13.04 3.35 4.41
C ALA A 100 12.54 4.11 5.65
N SER A 101 11.68 3.47 6.45
CA SER A 101 11.32 3.95 7.80
C SER A 101 11.69 2.91 8.86
N THR A 102 11.55 3.24 10.14
CA THR A 102 12.02 2.40 11.24
C THR A 102 11.31 1.04 11.29
N ASN A 103 9.98 1.00 11.17
CA ASN A 103 9.22 -0.25 11.35
C ASN A 103 8.72 -0.84 10.02
N ALA A 104 8.52 0.01 9.01
CA ALA A 104 8.07 -0.43 7.69
C ALA A 104 8.76 0.37 6.59
N ASP A 105 8.95 -0.23 5.42
CA ASP A 105 9.27 0.51 4.21
C ASP A 105 7.97 1.05 3.61
N LEU A 106 7.97 2.31 3.17
CA LEU A 106 6.94 2.82 2.28
C LEU A 106 7.38 2.57 0.83
N LEU A 107 6.54 1.84 0.10
CA LEU A 107 6.73 1.52 -1.31
C LEU A 107 5.78 2.38 -2.12
N ILE A 108 6.32 3.10 -3.11
CA ILE A 108 5.56 4.06 -3.91
C ILE A 108 5.57 3.58 -5.37
N PHE A 109 4.37 3.48 -5.93
CA PHE A 109 4.14 3.01 -7.29
C PHE A 109 3.35 4.05 -8.09
N THR A 110 3.42 3.95 -9.41
CA THR A 110 2.51 4.69 -10.29
C THR A 110 1.12 4.07 -10.23
N SER A 111 0.08 4.90 -10.30
CA SER A 111 -1.32 4.45 -10.33
C SER A 111 -1.67 3.63 -11.58
N SER A 112 -0.78 3.53 -12.57
CA SER A 112 -0.95 2.69 -13.75
C SER A 112 -1.15 1.21 -13.43
N VAL A 113 -0.58 0.75 -12.30
CA VAL A 113 -0.64 -0.64 -11.83
C VAL A 113 -1.94 -0.97 -11.07
N LEU A 114 -2.77 0.04 -10.77
CA LEU A 114 -4.06 -0.16 -10.11
C LEU A 114 -5.13 -0.63 -11.13
N PRO A 115 -6.29 -1.12 -10.65
CA PRO A 115 -7.47 -1.36 -11.49
C PRO A 115 -7.88 -0.10 -12.28
N LYS A 116 -8.41 -0.29 -13.49
CA LYS A 116 -8.69 0.81 -14.46
C LYS A 116 -9.44 2.01 -13.86
N SER A 117 -10.41 1.76 -12.98
CA SER A 117 -11.22 2.80 -12.32
C SER A 117 -10.44 3.66 -11.32
N LEU A 118 -9.29 3.18 -10.83
CA LEU A 118 -8.47 3.83 -9.82
C LEU A 118 -7.22 4.50 -10.41
N ARG A 119 -6.92 4.30 -11.71
CA ARG A 119 -5.65 4.76 -12.29
C ARG A 119 -5.54 6.27 -12.46
N ARG A 120 -6.66 6.99 -12.43
CA ARG A 120 -6.68 8.41 -12.79
C ARG A 120 -7.43 9.24 -11.77
N PHE A 121 -6.80 10.33 -11.36
CA PHE A 121 -7.42 11.40 -10.61
C PHE A 121 -7.36 12.67 -11.44
N ARG A 122 -8.51 13.32 -11.67
CA ARG A 122 -8.63 14.49 -12.57
C ARG A 122 -8.01 14.27 -13.96
N GLY A 123 -8.14 13.05 -14.48
CA GLY A 123 -7.64 12.68 -15.81
C GLY A 123 -6.15 12.34 -15.88
N LYS A 124 -5.39 12.49 -14.79
CA LYS A 124 -3.95 12.22 -14.73
C LYS A 124 -3.61 11.00 -13.88
N TYR A 125 -2.50 10.35 -14.22
CA TYR A 125 -1.89 9.36 -13.34
C TYR A 125 -1.26 10.06 -12.14
N TYR A 126 -1.28 9.39 -11.00
CA TYR A 126 -0.70 9.84 -9.74
C TYR A 126 0.18 8.74 -9.13
N LEU A 127 0.85 9.07 -8.02
CA LEU A 127 1.66 8.13 -7.25
C LEU A 127 0.90 7.67 -6.00
N TRP A 128 1.05 6.41 -5.62
CA TRP A 128 0.39 5.85 -4.44
C TRP A 128 1.36 4.99 -3.64
N GLY A 129 1.13 4.93 -2.33
CA GLY A 129 2.01 4.29 -1.37
C GLY A 129 1.34 3.14 -0.63
N VAL A 130 2.10 2.07 -0.40
CA VAL A 130 1.75 0.96 0.48
C VAL A 130 2.90 0.69 1.45
N PHE A 131 2.57 0.36 2.69
CA PHE A 131 3.56 0.04 3.71
C PHE A 131 3.86 -1.46 3.73
N ARG A 132 5.14 -1.79 3.70
CA ARG A 132 5.66 -3.15 3.88
C ARG A 132 6.38 -3.21 5.22
N ALA A 133 5.81 -3.93 6.17
CA ALA A 133 6.46 -4.16 7.46
C ALA A 133 7.85 -4.75 7.27
N LYS A 134 8.84 -4.22 7.99
CA LYS A 134 10.12 -4.89 8.13
C LYS A 134 9.89 -6.13 8.96
N THR A 135 10.33 -7.28 8.47
CA THR A 135 10.33 -8.51 9.27
C THR A 135 11.34 -8.32 10.39
N ASN A 136 10.89 -7.83 11.54
CA ASN A 136 11.51 -8.19 12.80
C ASN A 136 11.17 -9.66 12.99
N ASP A 137 12.09 -10.55 12.62
CA ASP A 137 11.88 -12.00 12.69
C ASP A 137 11.56 -12.43 14.13
N GLY A 138 10.27 -12.53 14.42
CA GLY A 138 9.66 -13.40 15.41
C GLY A 138 8.50 -14.10 14.71
N PRO A 139 8.43 -15.45 14.69
CA PRO A 139 7.47 -16.15 13.87
C PRO A 139 6.10 -16.16 14.54
N LYS A 140 5.11 -15.59 13.84
CA LYS A 140 3.84 -16.22 13.43
C LYS A 140 2.72 -15.19 13.33
N SER A 141 2.15 -15.06 12.13
CA SER A 141 0.70 -15.16 12.04
C SER A 141 0.39 -16.12 10.91
N ILE A 142 -0.18 -17.26 11.30
CA ILE A 142 -0.84 -18.19 10.42
C ILE A 142 -2.04 -17.43 9.87
N CYS A 143 -2.20 -17.39 8.55
CA CYS A 143 -3.44 -16.97 7.93
C CYS A 143 -4.55 -17.90 8.45
N SER A 144 -5.35 -17.42 9.40
CA SER A 144 -6.59 -18.06 9.78
C SER A 144 -7.56 -17.91 8.61
N SER A 145 -7.58 -18.88 7.70
CA SER A 145 -8.80 -19.14 6.95
C SER A 145 -9.86 -19.63 7.95
N PRO A 146 -11.13 -19.17 7.85
CA PRO A 146 -12.19 -19.73 8.66
C PRO A 146 -12.46 -21.16 8.18
N SER A 147 -12.21 -22.13 9.07
CA SER A 147 -12.66 -23.51 8.88
C SER A 147 -14.20 -23.54 8.76
N PRO A 148 -14.78 -24.27 7.81
CA PRO A 148 -16.22 -24.47 7.77
C PRO A 148 -16.63 -25.32 8.99
N SER A 149 -17.65 -24.84 9.70
CA SER A 149 -18.31 -25.49 10.82
C SER A 149 -18.76 -26.91 10.45
N ASP A 150 -18.18 -27.90 11.12
CA ASP A 150 -18.74 -29.24 11.19
C ASP A 150 -19.71 -29.30 12.37
N SER A 151 -21.00 -29.39 12.07
CA SER A 151 -22.05 -29.63 13.06
C SER A 151 -23.18 -30.44 12.44
N SER A 152 -22.91 -31.72 12.18
CA SER A 152 -23.95 -32.76 12.19
C SER A 152 -23.85 -33.51 13.51
N GLN A 153 -24.72 -33.19 14.47
CA GLN A 153 -24.90 -34.00 15.67
C GLN A 153 -26.01 -35.02 15.39
N ASP A 154 -25.58 -36.25 15.17
CA ASP A 154 -26.43 -37.44 15.29
C ASP A 154 -26.81 -37.63 16.76
N TYR A 155 -28.08 -37.42 17.10
CA TYR A 155 -28.64 -37.86 18.37
C TYR A 155 -29.34 -39.21 18.18
N TYR A 156 -28.64 -40.26 18.60
CA TYR A 156 -29.18 -41.60 18.82
C TYR A 156 -29.98 -41.61 20.13
N PHE A 157 -31.27 -41.95 20.07
CA PHE A 157 -32.05 -42.32 21.26
C PHE A 157 -32.44 -43.80 21.16
N PRO A 158 -32.22 -44.60 22.22
CA PRO A 158 -32.41 -46.05 22.18
C PRO A 158 -33.88 -46.46 22.23
N ASP A 159 -34.19 -47.52 21.48
CA ASP A 159 -35.43 -48.28 21.54
C ASP A 159 -35.49 -49.11 22.84
N SER A 160 -36.62 -49.04 23.53
CA SER A 160 -37.09 -50.12 24.39
C SER A 160 -38.61 -50.04 24.52
N SER A 161 -39.24 -51.06 23.94
CA SER A 161 -40.66 -51.45 24.01
C SER A 161 -41.14 -51.82 25.42
N GLN A 162 -42.46 -52.07 25.51
CA GLN A 162 -43.30 -52.69 26.57
C GLN A 162 -44.16 -51.69 27.38
N ASP A 163 -45.45 -51.90 27.64
CA ASP A 163 -46.43 -52.96 27.33
C ASP A 163 -47.84 -52.42 27.73
N TYR A 164 -48.88 -53.06 27.17
CA TYR A 164 -50.34 -52.99 27.42
C TYR A 164 -51.18 -51.83 26.87
#